data_AF-A0A7U9TI31-F1
#
_entry.id   AF-A0A7U9TI31-F1
#
_cell.length_a   1.000
_cell.length_b   1.000
_cell.length_c   1.000
_cell.angle_alpha   90.00
_cell.angle_beta   90.00
_cell.angle_gamma   90.00
#
_symmetry.space_group_name_H-M   'P 1'
#
loop_
_entity.id
_entity.type
_entity.pdbx_description
1 polymer ?
#
loop_
_entity_poly.entity_id
_entity_poly.type
_entity_poly.pdbx_seq_one_letter_code
_entity_poly.pdbx_strand_id
1 'polypeptide(L)'
;MNLSRIEYYFSDFLSLMENEEGQREIKLINLKLNRKEEDEEVEYLALNDGHTLKVPSNVWFIGTANRDESTFVISDKVYDRAHTMNFTKRAPKVRSFSDPISKQYYDYEIINELFVTAKQNGSFDAENSELIKSIEILLAPFNISFGNRILKQIEDFVNIYKECFPNEDVESEAIEKILLSKVVAKLEVKTIDDKEKLEMEFERLNLSLCAEFIKRLDDE
;
A
#
# COMPACT_ATOMS: atom_id res chain seq x y z
N MET A 1 7.07 4.25 12.24
CA MET A 1 7.72 4.86 11.06
C MET A 1 7.75 6.37 11.12
N ASN A 2 6.69 7.03 11.58
CA ASN A 2 6.53 8.49 11.49
C ASN A 2 7.03 9.28 12.72
N LEU A 3 7.95 8.73 13.52
CA LEU A 3 8.68 9.51 14.53
C LEU A 3 9.65 10.52 13.87
N SER A 4 10.00 10.29 12.61
CA SER A 4 10.70 11.21 11.73
C SER A 4 9.96 11.28 10.39
N ARG A 5 10.27 12.30 9.59
CA ARG A 5 9.72 12.43 8.22
C ARG A 5 10.13 11.23 7.38
N ILE A 6 9.17 10.38 7.04
CA ILE A 6 9.41 9.12 6.33
C ILE A 6 10.10 9.39 4.99
N GLU A 7 9.69 10.42 4.25
CA GLU A 7 10.29 10.75 2.96
C GLU A 7 11.78 11.08 3.01
N TYR A 8 12.37 11.39 4.18
CA TYR A 8 13.78 11.76 4.28
C TYR A 8 14.69 10.56 4.50
N TYR A 9 14.36 9.67 5.45
CA TYR A 9 15.20 8.50 5.69
C TYR A 9 14.86 7.32 4.78
N PHE A 10 13.65 7.32 4.19
CA PHE A 10 13.16 6.25 3.34
C PHE A 10 13.19 6.62 1.85
N SER A 11 13.85 7.72 1.48
CA SER A 11 13.89 8.24 0.10
C SER A 11 14.39 7.21 -0.90
N ASP A 12 15.47 6.50 -0.58
CA ASP A 12 16.10 5.53 -1.48
C ASP A 12 15.18 4.34 -1.74
N PHE A 13 14.46 3.89 -0.69
CA PHE A 13 13.44 2.84 -0.81
C PHE A 13 12.23 3.32 -1.61
N LEU A 14 11.77 4.57 -1.40
CA LEU A 14 10.69 5.15 -2.19
C LEU A 14 11.08 5.24 -3.68
N SER A 15 12.33 5.58 -3.98
CA SER A 15 12.85 5.59 -5.35
C SER A 15 12.90 4.17 -5.93
N LEU A 16 13.38 3.19 -5.15
CA LEU A 16 13.47 1.79 -5.57
C LEU A 16 12.11 1.17 -5.91
N MET A 17 11.04 1.59 -5.22
CA MET A 17 9.67 1.14 -5.52
C MET A 17 9.12 1.65 -6.87
N GLU A 18 9.84 2.54 -7.57
CA GLU A 18 9.52 2.93 -8.95
C GLU A 18 10.14 2.00 -9.99
N ASN A 19 11.16 1.23 -9.60
CA ASN A 19 11.83 0.29 -10.50
C ASN A 19 11.06 -1.02 -10.63
N GLU A 20 11.26 -1.68 -11.78
CA GLU A 20 10.84 -3.06 -12.01
C GLU A 20 11.46 -3.99 -10.96
N GLU A 21 10.75 -5.05 -10.57
CA GLU A 21 11.15 -5.94 -9.46
C GLU A 21 12.57 -6.49 -9.59
N GLY A 22 13.04 -6.79 -10.81
CA GLY A 22 14.39 -7.29 -11.05
C GLY A 22 15.51 -6.25 -10.97
N GLN A 23 15.16 -4.96 -10.95
CA GLN A 23 16.09 -3.81 -11.00
C GLN A 23 16.10 -3.01 -9.69
N ARG A 24 15.62 -3.62 -8.61
CA ARG A 24 15.57 -3.00 -7.29
C ARG A 24 16.90 -3.16 -6.56
N GLU A 25 17.66 -2.07 -6.48
CA GLU A 25 18.98 -2.03 -5.86
C GLU A 25 19.13 -0.83 -4.93
N ILE A 26 19.76 -1.05 -3.78
CA ILE A 26 20.01 -0.02 -2.77
C ILE A 26 21.52 0.13 -2.60
N LYS A 27 22.03 1.31 -2.93
CA LYS A 27 23.40 1.66 -2.63
C LYS A 27 23.51 2.04 -1.15
N LEU A 28 24.16 1.21 -0.34
CA LEU A 28 24.23 1.42 1.11
C LEU A 28 25.19 2.55 1.48
N ILE A 29 26.30 2.67 0.74
CA ILE A 29 27.37 3.64 1.00
C ILE A 29 28.14 3.94 -0.30
N ASN A 30 28.86 5.06 -0.34
CA ASN A 30 29.73 5.44 -1.46
C ASN A 30 31.14 4.82 -1.41
N LEU A 31 31.37 3.85 -0.53
CA LEU A 31 32.66 3.18 -0.34
C LEU A 31 32.49 1.68 -0.52
N LYS A 32 33.50 1.01 -1.07
CA LYS A 32 33.51 -0.44 -1.13
C LYS A 32 33.69 -1.02 0.28
N LEU A 33 32.78 -1.89 0.69
CA LEU A 33 32.82 -2.61 1.95
C LEU A 33 33.47 -3.97 1.72
N ASN A 34 34.55 -4.22 2.47
CA ASN A 34 35.22 -5.51 2.55
C ASN A 34 35.26 -5.95 4.02
N ARG A 35 35.30 -7.26 4.27
CA ARG A 35 35.61 -7.83 5.59
C ARG A 35 37.06 -8.29 5.61
N LYS A 36 37.68 -8.35 6.79
CA LYS A 36 39.02 -8.93 6.96
C LYS A 36 38.91 -10.36 7.47
N GLU A 37 39.55 -11.29 6.78
CA GLU A 37 39.72 -12.68 7.21
C GLU A 37 41.22 -13.01 7.08
N GLU A 38 41.88 -13.38 8.19
CA GLU A 38 43.31 -13.76 8.21
C GLU A 38 44.25 -12.78 7.47
N ASP A 39 44.05 -11.48 7.69
CA ASP A 39 44.77 -10.35 7.05
C ASP A 39 44.51 -10.14 5.54
N GLU A 40 43.58 -10.88 4.94
CA GLU A 40 43.09 -10.67 3.56
C GLU A 40 41.78 -9.89 3.53
N GLU A 41 41.59 -9.07 2.49
CA GLU A 41 40.32 -8.39 2.23
C GLU A 41 39.39 -9.30 1.42
N VAL A 42 38.22 -9.60 1.97
CA VAL A 42 37.20 -10.46 1.36
C VAL A 42 35.94 -9.63 1.11
N GLU A 43 35.36 -9.77 -0.08
CA GLU A 43 34.12 -9.07 -0.45
C GLU A 43 32.89 -9.70 0.24
N TYR A 44 31.89 -8.88 0.54
CA TYR A 44 30.61 -9.39 1.02
C TYR A 44 29.81 -9.99 -0.13
N LEU A 45 29.48 -11.28 -0.03
CA LEU A 45 28.70 -12.01 -1.05
C LEU A 45 27.35 -11.37 -1.41
N ALA A 46 26.73 -10.66 -0.45
CA ALA A 46 25.43 -10.02 -0.65
C ALA A 46 25.52 -8.63 -1.31
N LEU A 47 26.73 -8.08 -1.48
CA LEU A 47 26.93 -6.73 -2.02
C LEU A 47 27.47 -6.80 -3.44
N ASN A 48 26.66 -6.34 -4.40
CA ASN A 48 27.12 -6.01 -5.74
C ASN A 48 28.13 -4.86 -5.65
N ASP A 49 29.27 -5.01 -6.34
CA ASP A 49 30.39 -4.07 -6.35
C ASP A 49 30.89 -3.68 -4.94
N GLY A 50 30.60 -4.51 -3.93
CA GLY A 50 30.93 -4.29 -2.53
C GLY A 50 30.19 -3.12 -1.85
N HIS A 51 29.13 -2.55 -2.44
CA HIS A 51 28.37 -1.46 -1.81
C HIS A 51 26.86 -1.42 -2.10
N THR A 52 26.40 -2.22 -3.06
CA THR A 52 24.99 -2.22 -3.50
C THR A 52 24.30 -3.50 -3.09
N LEU A 53 23.17 -3.40 -2.41
CA LEU A 53 22.33 -4.54 -2.04
C LEU A 53 21.21 -4.70 -3.06
N LYS A 54 21.07 -5.88 -3.66
CA LYS A 54 19.90 -6.23 -4.47
C LYS A 54 18.73 -6.57 -3.55
N VAL A 55 17.57 -5.97 -3.80
CA VAL A 55 16.34 -6.28 -3.07
C VAL A 55 15.58 -7.36 -3.85
N PRO A 56 15.43 -8.58 -3.32
CA PRO A 56 14.74 -9.64 -4.03
C PRO A 56 13.22 -9.39 -4.06
N SER A 57 12.54 -9.95 -5.06
CA SER A 57 11.11 -9.70 -5.32
C SER A 57 10.19 -10.20 -4.20
N ASN A 58 10.65 -11.14 -3.38
CA ASN A 58 9.92 -11.72 -2.25
C ASN A 58 10.06 -10.92 -0.94
N VAL A 59 10.60 -9.71 -0.97
CA VAL A 59 10.73 -8.83 0.20
C VAL A 59 9.67 -7.74 0.14
N TRP A 60 8.83 -7.68 1.18
CA TRP A 60 7.86 -6.63 1.40
C TRP A 60 8.27 -5.74 2.56
N PHE A 61 8.11 -4.43 2.40
CA PHE A 61 8.32 -3.45 3.45
C PHE A 61 6.99 -3.14 4.12
N ILE A 62 6.89 -3.52 5.39
CA ILE A 62 5.71 -3.26 6.22
C ILE A 62 6.18 -2.39 7.38
N GLY A 63 5.48 -1.28 7.59
CA GLY A 63 5.75 -0.46 8.75
C GLY A 63 4.48 0.12 9.34
N THR A 64 4.58 0.43 10.63
CA THR A 64 3.49 0.99 11.42
C THR A 64 3.73 2.46 11.63
N ALA A 65 2.68 3.27 11.57
CA ALA A 65 2.70 4.67 11.92
C ALA A 65 1.66 4.90 13.02
N ASN A 66 2.02 5.74 13.99
CA ASN A 66 1.07 6.18 15.01
C ASN A 66 0.35 7.43 14.51
N ARG A 67 -0.82 7.69 15.06
CA ARG A 67 -1.61 8.90 14.80
C ARG A 67 -1.73 9.70 16.09
N ASP A 68 -0.59 10.11 16.62
CA ASP A 68 -0.53 10.89 17.86
C ASP A 68 0.13 12.25 17.55
N GLU A 69 -0.18 13.30 18.33
CA GLU A 69 0.36 14.68 18.17
C GLU A 69 1.89 14.76 18.06
N SER A 70 2.60 13.78 18.62
CA SER A 70 4.07 13.72 18.65
C SER A 70 4.72 13.14 17.39
N THR A 71 3.94 12.91 16.33
CA THR A 71 4.43 12.26 15.11
C THR A 71 4.33 13.16 13.87
N PHE A 72 5.16 12.88 12.86
CA PHE A 72 5.12 13.59 11.60
C PHE A 72 3.98 13.08 10.71
N VAL A 73 3.31 14.01 10.03
CA VAL A 73 2.36 13.71 8.97
C VAL A 73 3.06 12.97 7.83
N ILE A 74 2.39 11.97 7.28
CA ILE A 74 2.89 11.18 6.15
C ILE A 74 2.62 11.96 4.85
N SER A 75 3.64 12.13 4.01
CA SER A 75 3.50 12.87 2.74
C SER A 75 2.85 12.04 1.63
N ASP A 76 2.25 12.71 0.65
CA ASP A 76 1.65 12.07 -0.54
C ASP A 76 2.64 11.14 -1.26
N LYS A 77 3.93 11.49 -1.29
CA LYS A 77 5.00 10.68 -1.89
C LYS A 77 5.08 9.27 -1.29
N VAL A 78 4.76 9.15 0.00
CA VAL A 78 4.74 7.87 0.72
C VAL A 78 3.42 7.16 0.49
N TYR A 79 2.27 7.85 0.61
CA TYR A 79 0.94 7.28 0.36
C TYR A 79 0.82 6.69 -1.06
N ASP A 80 1.37 7.36 -2.08
CA ASP A 80 1.35 6.89 -3.47
C ASP A 80 2.00 5.51 -3.63
N ARG A 81 3.02 5.22 -2.82
CA ARG A 81 3.83 4.00 -2.89
C ARG A 81 3.43 2.93 -1.89
N ALA A 82 2.53 3.23 -0.95
CA ALA A 82 2.11 2.30 0.10
C ALA A 82 0.63 1.90 -0.07
N HIS A 83 0.27 0.69 0.36
CA HIS A 83 -1.12 0.39 0.71
C HIS A 83 -1.28 0.68 2.20
N THR A 84 -2.24 1.53 2.54
CA THR A 84 -2.49 1.91 3.92
C THR A 84 -3.61 1.07 4.52
N MET A 85 -3.45 0.71 5.79
CA MET A 85 -4.45 0.01 6.58
C MET A 85 -4.62 0.76 7.90
N ASN A 86 -5.86 1.17 8.16
CA ASN A 86 -6.21 1.94 9.35
C ASN A 86 -6.84 1.02 10.39
N PHE A 87 -6.22 0.94 11.57
CA PHE A 87 -6.73 0.16 12.69
C PHE A 87 -7.51 1.04 13.64
N THR A 88 -8.84 0.95 13.59
CA THR A 88 -9.74 1.78 14.40
C THR A 88 -10.31 1.05 15.62
N LYS A 89 -10.24 -0.28 15.60
CA LYS A 89 -10.70 -1.14 16.69
C LYS A 89 -9.54 -1.99 17.18
N ARG A 90 -9.45 -2.12 18.50
CA ARG A 90 -8.50 -3.04 19.11
C ARG A 90 -8.83 -4.46 18.67
N ALA A 91 -7.87 -5.13 18.05
CA ALA A 91 -7.99 -6.55 17.74
C ALA A 91 -8.19 -7.36 19.03
N PRO A 92 -9.00 -8.43 19.02
CA PRO A 92 -9.04 -9.40 20.11
C PRO A 92 -7.62 -9.88 20.46
N LYS A 93 -7.37 -10.18 21.73
CA LYS A 93 -6.08 -10.76 22.13
C LYS A 93 -5.88 -12.08 21.37
N VAL A 94 -4.87 -12.13 20.51
CA VAL A 94 -4.39 -13.37 19.90
C VAL A 94 -3.71 -14.18 21.00
N ARG A 95 -4.50 -14.93 21.77
CA ARG A 95 -4.04 -15.88 22.79
C ARG A 95 -4.68 -17.25 22.53
N SER A 96 -4.63 -17.71 21.28
CA SER A 96 -4.80 -19.14 21.03
C SER A 96 -3.43 -19.81 21.13
N PHE A 97 -3.02 -20.16 22.34
CA PHE A 97 -1.91 -21.11 22.55
C PHE A 97 -2.40 -22.56 22.43
N SER A 98 -3.72 -22.78 22.40
CA SER A 98 -4.35 -24.09 22.39
C SER A 98 -4.51 -24.67 20.98
N ASP A 99 -4.59 -23.85 19.95
CA ASP A 99 -4.75 -24.29 18.57
C ASP A 99 -4.08 -23.29 17.59
N PRO A 100 -2.75 -23.33 17.45
CA PRO A 100 -2.07 -22.49 16.48
C PRO A 100 -2.40 -22.98 15.06
N ILE A 101 -2.91 -22.09 14.20
CA ILE A 101 -3.04 -22.37 12.78
C ILE A 101 -1.66 -22.79 12.26
N SER A 102 -1.59 -23.97 11.62
CA SER A 102 -0.33 -24.48 11.09
C SER A 102 0.24 -23.47 10.10
N LYS A 103 1.52 -23.13 10.27
CA LYS A 103 2.23 -22.30 9.29
C LYS A 103 2.21 -23.01 7.94
N GLN A 104 1.82 -22.28 6.92
CA GLN A 104 1.95 -22.69 5.54
C GLN A 104 3.02 -21.82 4.89
N TYR A 105 3.85 -22.45 4.07
CA TYR A 105 4.90 -21.78 3.33
C TYR A 105 4.52 -21.84 1.86
N TYR A 106 4.60 -20.70 1.21
CA TYR A 106 4.32 -20.55 -0.21
C TYR A 106 5.51 -19.89 -0.85
N ASP A 107 5.97 -20.45 -1.97
CA ASP A 107 7.01 -19.85 -2.76
C ASP A 107 6.49 -18.57 -3.42
N TYR A 108 7.39 -17.59 -3.55
CA TYR A 108 7.03 -16.30 -4.12
C TYR A 108 6.56 -16.46 -5.57
N GLU A 109 7.21 -17.33 -6.33
CA GLU A 109 6.88 -17.64 -7.73
C GLU A 109 5.43 -18.12 -7.85
N ILE A 110 5.01 -19.04 -6.97
CA ILE A 110 3.63 -19.58 -6.96
C ILE A 110 2.63 -18.46 -6.70
N ILE A 111 2.87 -17.63 -5.67
CA ILE A 111 1.98 -16.50 -5.34
C ILE A 111 1.91 -15.52 -6.52
N ASN A 112 3.05 -15.21 -7.15
CA ASN A 112 3.11 -14.28 -8.26
C ASN A 112 2.40 -14.82 -9.51
N GLU A 113 2.52 -16.11 -9.82
CA GLU A 113 1.77 -16.76 -10.90
C GLU A 113 0.26 -16.68 -10.70
N LEU A 114 -0.21 -16.86 -9.46
CA LEU A 114 -1.62 -16.69 -9.11
C LEU A 114 -2.08 -15.23 -9.34
N PHE A 115 -1.28 -14.24 -8.93
CA PHE A 115 -1.59 -12.83 -9.19
C PHE A 115 -1.63 -12.50 -10.68
N VAL A 116 -0.66 -12.98 -11.47
CA VAL A 116 -0.64 -12.75 -12.91
C VAL A 116 -1.86 -13.38 -13.57
N THR A 117 -2.21 -14.61 -13.18
CA THR A 117 -3.38 -15.32 -13.69
C THR A 117 -4.68 -14.58 -13.36
N ALA A 118 -4.85 -14.13 -12.12
CA ALA A 118 -6.01 -13.37 -11.70
C ALA A 118 -6.17 -12.05 -12.48
N LYS A 119 -5.06 -11.34 -12.73
CA LYS A 119 -5.07 -10.11 -13.55
C LYS A 119 -5.43 -10.38 -15.01
N GLN A 120 -4.93 -11.48 -15.59
CA GLN A 120 -5.19 -11.83 -16.99
C GLN A 120 -6.62 -12.32 -17.24
N ASN A 121 -7.18 -13.06 -16.28
CA ASN A 121 -8.54 -13.59 -16.37
C ASN A 121 -9.61 -12.58 -15.90
N GLY A 122 -9.18 -11.56 -15.16
CA GLY A 122 -10.03 -10.49 -14.66
C GLY A 122 -10.69 -9.69 -15.78
N SER A 123 -11.92 -9.24 -15.52
CA SER A 123 -12.72 -8.47 -16.48
C SER A 123 -13.13 -7.10 -15.95
N PHE A 124 -12.69 -6.73 -14.74
CA PHE A 124 -13.00 -5.41 -14.20
C PHE A 124 -12.22 -4.36 -14.98
N ASP A 125 -12.90 -3.27 -15.33
CA ASP A 125 -12.35 -2.15 -16.08
C ASP A 125 -12.56 -0.87 -15.26
N ALA A 126 -11.46 -0.38 -14.66
CA ALA A 126 -11.50 0.79 -13.80
C ALA A 126 -11.81 2.09 -14.59
N GLU A 127 -11.37 2.17 -15.85
CA GLU A 127 -11.55 3.35 -16.70
C GLU A 127 -13.00 3.52 -17.14
N ASN A 128 -13.72 2.41 -17.34
CA ASN A 128 -15.14 2.45 -17.74
C ASN A 128 -16.14 2.40 -16.58
N SER A 129 -15.69 2.13 -15.36
CA SER A 129 -16.57 2.10 -14.18
C SER A 129 -17.18 3.47 -13.85
N GLU A 130 -18.52 3.55 -13.85
CA GLU A 130 -19.27 4.76 -13.46
C GLU A 130 -19.01 5.17 -12.01
N LEU A 131 -18.83 4.19 -11.12
CA LEU A 131 -18.52 4.42 -9.70
C LEU A 131 -17.16 5.11 -9.56
N ILE A 132 -16.12 4.60 -10.22
CA ILE A 132 -14.77 5.18 -10.18
C ILE A 132 -14.78 6.62 -10.72
N LYS A 133 -15.45 6.87 -11.85
CA LYS A 133 -15.61 8.22 -12.43
C LYS A 133 -16.32 9.18 -11.47
N SER A 134 -17.38 8.72 -10.82
CA SER A 134 -18.15 9.53 -9.86
C SER A 134 -17.30 9.96 -8.67
N ILE A 135 -16.43 9.05 -8.18
CA ILE A 135 -15.53 9.33 -7.06
C ILE A 135 -14.40 10.25 -7.47
N GLU A 136 -13.84 10.09 -8.68
CA GLU A 136 -12.85 11.02 -9.20
C GLU A 136 -13.41 12.45 -9.27
N ILE A 137 -14.65 12.62 -9.75
CA ILE A 137 -15.33 13.92 -9.76
C ILE A 137 -15.54 14.46 -8.33
N LEU A 138 -15.97 13.59 -7.41
CA LEU A 138 -16.18 13.95 -6.00
C LEU A 138 -14.90 14.45 -5.33
N LEU A 139 -13.75 13.86 -5.69
CA LEU A 139 -12.46 14.14 -5.06
C LEU A 139 -11.61 15.19 -5.80
N ALA A 140 -12.01 15.59 -7.01
CA ALA A 140 -11.32 16.62 -7.79
C ALA A 140 -11.10 17.95 -7.03
N PRO A 141 -12.05 18.47 -6.19
CA PRO A 141 -11.83 19.68 -5.40
C PRO A 141 -10.66 19.61 -4.43
N PHE A 142 -10.23 18.40 -4.03
CA PHE A 142 -9.12 18.17 -3.10
C PHE A 142 -7.76 17.97 -3.80
N ASN A 143 -7.71 18.20 -5.13
CA ASN A 143 -6.58 17.90 -6.00
C ASN A 143 -6.19 16.42 -5.96
N ILE A 144 -7.19 15.53 -5.89
CA ILE A 144 -7.01 14.08 -6.00
C ILE A 144 -7.56 13.65 -7.36
N SER A 145 -6.68 13.25 -8.27
CA SER A 145 -7.02 12.75 -9.60
C SER A 145 -6.53 11.32 -9.80
N PHE A 146 -7.21 10.56 -10.66
CA PHE A 146 -6.91 9.15 -10.88
C PHE A 146 -6.09 9.01 -12.16
N GLY A 147 -4.78 9.23 -12.04
CA GLY A 147 -3.86 8.94 -13.15
C GLY A 147 -3.84 7.44 -13.49
N ASN A 148 -3.32 7.11 -14.68
CA ASN A 148 -3.24 5.72 -15.21
C ASN A 148 -2.67 4.70 -14.20
N ARG A 149 -1.72 5.12 -13.37
CA ARG A 149 -1.14 4.26 -12.33
C ARG A 149 -2.17 3.85 -11.27
N ILE A 150 -3.01 4.78 -10.82
CA ILE A 150 -4.04 4.51 -9.82
C ILE A 150 -5.13 3.63 -10.43
N LEU A 151 -5.58 3.94 -11.64
CA LEU A 151 -6.58 3.12 -12.35
C LEU A 151 -6.11 1.67 -12.52
N LYS A 152 -4.87 1.48 -13.00
CA LYS A 152 -4.28 0.13 -13.12
C LYS A 152 -4.19 -0.59 -11.76
N GLN A 153 -3.88 0.13 -10.68
CA GLN A 153 -3.83 -0.46 -9.34
C GLN A 153 -5.21 -0.87 -8.83
N ILE A 154 -6.24 -0.07 -9.11
CA ILE A 154 -7.63 -0.41 -8.79
C ILE A 154 -8.03 -1.66 -9.56
N GLU A 155 -7.73 -1.71 -10.86
CA GLU A 155 -8.03 -2.85 -11.72
C GLU A 155 -7.34 -4.14 -11.27
N ASP A 156 -6.02 -4.08 -11.09
CA ASP A 156 -5.22 -5.20 -10.60
C ASP A 156 -5.75 -5.71 -9.25
N PHE A 157 -6.07 -4.80 -8.32
CA PHE A 157 -6.55 -5.16 -6.99
C PHE A 157 -7.92 -5.83 -7.04
N VAL A 158 -8.88 -5.25 -7.76
CA VAL A 158 -10.26 -5.78 -7.84
C VAL A 158 -10.27 -7.16 -8.48
N ASN A 159 -9.51 -7.35 -9.57
CA ASN A 159 -9.41 -8.65 -10.23
C ASN A 159 -8.75 -9.71 -9.33
N ILE A 160 -7.67 -9.37 -8.62
CA ILE A 160 -7.05 -10.28 -7.64
C ILE A 160 -8.01 -10.61 -6.49
N TYR A 161 -8.73 -9.60 -5.97
CA TYR A 161 -9.65 -9.78 -4.85
C TYR A 161 -10.79 -10.72 -5.22
N LYS A 162 -11.39 -10.56 -6.40
CA LYS A 162 -12.46 -11.45 -6.89
C LYS A 162 -12.01 -12.90 -7.00
N GLU A 163 -10.79 -13.15 -7.47
CA GLU A 163 -10.23 -14.50 -7.58
C GLU A 163 -10.02 -15.17 -6.19
N CYS A 164 -9.80 -14.37 -5.14
CA CYS A 164 -9.74 -14.90 -3.77
C CYS A 164 -11.09 -15.41 -3.25
N PHE A 165 -12.21 -14.96 -3.85
CA PHE A 165 -13.57 -15.27 -3.41
C PHE A 165 -14.47 -15.69 -4.60
N PRO A 166 -14.17 -16.81 -5.27
CA PRO A 166 -14.80 -17.18 -6.54
C PRO A 166 -16.32 -17.45 -6.47
N ASN A 167 -16.87 -17.61 -5.26
CA ASN A 167 -18.28 -17.91 -5.02
C ASN A 167 -19.05 -16.72 -4.43
N GLU A 168 -18.43 -15.55 -4.33
CA GLU A 168 -19.02 -14.37 -3.67
C GLU A 168 -18.94 -13.15 -4.61
N ASP A 169 -20.00 -12.33 -4.61
CA ASP A 169 -19.98 -11.05 -5.32
C ASP A 169 -19.32 -9.98 -4.45
N VAL A 170 -17.99 -9.90 -4.56
CA VAL A 170 -17.13 -9.04 -3.72
C VAL A 170 -16.59 -7.82 -4.47
N GLU A 171 -17.06 -7.54 -5.69
CA GLU A 171 -16.51 -6.46 -6.52
C GLU A 171 -16.66 -5.09 -5.85
N SER A 172 -17.83 -4.78 -5.33
CA SER A 172 -18.10 -3.50 -4.64
C SER A 172 -17.25 -3.36 -3.38
N GLU A 173 -17.06 -4.44 -2.61
CA GLU A 173 -16.19 -4.46 -1.44
C GLU A 173 -14.72 -4.23 -1.83
N ALA A 174 -14.27 -4.88 -2.91
CA ALA A 174 -12.91 -4.73 -3.41
C ALA A 174 -12.63 -3.29 -3.85
N ILE A 175 -13.56 -2.69 -4.61
CA ILE A 175 -13.49 -1.29 -5.04
C ILE A 175 -13.40 -0.37 -3.82
N GLU A 176 -14.29 -0.55 -2.85
CA GLU A 176 -14.29 0.27 -1.65
C GLU A 176 -12.96 0.17 -0.88
N LYS A 177 -12.43 -1.04 -0.70
CA LYS A 177 -11.18 -1.26 0.03
C LYS A 177 -9.97 -0.59 -0.64
N ILE A 178 -9.85 -0.71 -1.96
CA ILE A 178 -8.72 -0.10 -2.68
C ILE A 178 -8.83 1.42 -2.68
N LEU A 179 -10.04 1.96 -2.85
CA LEU A 179 -10.28 3.40 -2.77
C LEU A 179 -9.96 3.95 -1.38
N LEU A 180 -10.42 3.28 -0.33
CA LEU A 180 -10.11 3.66 1.03
C LEU A 180 -8.59 3.71 1.26
N SER A 181 -7.89 2.66 0.84
CA SER A 181 -6.44 2.49 1.07
C SER A 181 -5.56 3.46 0.26
N LYS A 182 -5.93 3.76 -0.99
CA LYS A 182 -5.09 4.50 -1.94
C LYS A 182 -5.51 5.94 -2.19
N VAL A 183 -6.81 6.23 -2.06
CA VAL A 183 -7.39 7.48 -2.52
C VAL A 183 -7.95 8.26 -1.34
N VAL A 184 -8.95 7.71 -0.66
CA VAL A 184 -9.67 8.40 0.41
C VAL A 184 -8.75 8.69 1.60
N ALA A 185 -7.78 7.81 1.88
CA ALA A 185 -6.75 8.06 2.89
C ALA A 185 -5.98 9.38 2.69
N LYS A 186 -5.87 9.90 1.46
CA LYS A 186 -5.19 11.18 1.19
C LYS A 186 -5.95 12.39 1.72
N LEU A 187 -7.24 12.25 1.99
CA LEU A 187 -8.06 13.32 2.58
C LEU A 187 -7.64 13.64 4.02
N GLU A 188 -6.91 12.73 4.68
CA GLU A 188 -6.37 12.94 6.03
C GLU A 188 -5.49 14.19 6.17
N VAL A 189 -4.82 14.59 5.09
CA VAL A 189 -3.94 15.76 5.08
C VAL A 189 -4.54 16.97 4.34
N LYS A 190 -5.83 16.89 3.99
CA LYS A 190 -6.55 17.93 3.23
C LYS A 190 -7.50 18.67 4.16
N THR A 191 -7.67 19.96 3.92
CA THR A 191 -8.72 20.74 4.55
C THR A 191 -10.05 20.41 3.87
N ILE A 192 -11.06 20.05 4.67
CA ILE A 192 -12.40 19.69 4.20
C ILE A 192 -13.40 20.67 4.81
N ASP A 193 -13.94 21.56 3.99
CA ASP A 193 -14.85 22.62 4.46
C ASP A 193 -16.24 22.07 4.83
N ASP A 194 -16.75 21.09 4.07
CA ASP A 194 -18.08 20.51 4.24
C ASP A 194 -18.02 18.98 4.29
N LYS A 195 -17.65 18.50 5.47
CA LYS A 195 -17.47 17.07 5.75
C LYS A 195 -18.78 16.29 5.73
N GLU A 196 -19.86 16.86 6.27
CA GLU A 196 -21.17 16.20 6.29
C GLU A 196 -21.64 15.91 4.86
N LYS A 197 -21.48 16.88 3.95
CA LYS A 197 -21.78 16.66 2.54
C LYS A 197 -20.90 15.59 1.91
N LEU A 198 -19.60 15.57 2.20
CA LEU A 198 -18.69 14.56 1.66
C LEU A 198 -19.06 13.16 2.17
N GLU A 199 -19.37 13.02 3.46
CA GLU A 199 -19.87 11.78 4.08
C GLU A 199 -21.15 11.30 3.37
N MET A 200 -22.14 12.18 3.19
CA MET A 200 -23.39 11.86 2.51
C MET A 200 -23.19 11.41 1.05
N GLU A 201 -22.26 12.02 0.32
CA GLU A 201 -21.96 11.61 -1.06
C GLU A 201 -21.33 10.22 -1.12
N PHE A 202 -20.43 9.87 -0.18
CA PHE A 202 -19.89 8.51 -0.07
C PHE A 202 -20.97 7.48 0.32
N GLU A 203 -21.87 7.82 1.24
CA GLU A 203 -23.01 6.96 1.58
C GLU A 203 -23.94 6.73 0.38
N ARG A 204 -24.21 7.77 -0.41
CA ARG A 204 -25.03 7.66 -1.64
C ARG A 204 -24.41 6.72 -2.67
N LEU A 205 -23.08 6.64 -2.71
CA LEU A 205 -22.34 5.73 -3.58
C LEU A 205 -22.21 4.30 -2.99
N ASN A 206 -22.85 4.00 -1.86
CA ASN A 206 -22.74 2.75 -1.12
C ASN A 206 -21.31 2.44 -0.62
N LEU A 207 -20.52 3.47 -0.30
CA LEU A 207 -19.16 3.35 0.21
C LEU A 207 -19.13 3.64 1.72
N SER A 208 -19.65 2.69 2.48
CA SER A 208 -19.80 2.78 3.94
C SER A 208 -18.49 2.92 4.73
N LEU A 209 -17.43 2.19 4.37
CA LEU A 209 -16.11 2.29 4.99
C LEU A 209 -15.44 3.62 4.65
N CYS A 210 -15.65 4.14 3.44
CA CYS A 210 -15.16 5.46 3.07
C CYS A 210 -15.89 6.55 3.84
N ALA A 211 -17.22 6.50 3.95
CA ALA A 211 -18.01 7.41 4.77
C ALA A 211 -17.59 7.37 6.25
N GLU A 212 -17.40 6.17 6.82
CA GLU A 212 -16.90 5.99 8.19
C GLU A 212 -15.51 6.59 8.40
N PHE A 213 -14.65 6.52 7.38
CA PHE A 213 -13.35 7.18 7.41
C PHE A 213 -13.48 8.71 7.41
N ILE A 214 -14.31 9.28 6.52
CA ILE A 214 -14.56 10.73 6.47
C ILE A 214 -15.07 11.24 7.82
N LYS A 215 -16.05 10.56 8.40
CA LYS A 215 -16.64 10.89 9.70
C LYS A 215 -15.61 11.11 10.81
N ARG A 216 -14.47 10.40 10.75
CA ARG A 216 -13.42 10.43 11.77
C ARG A 216 -12.35 11.49 11.56
N LEU A 217 -12.31 12.16 10.41
CA LEU A 217 -11.22 13.08 10.08
C LEU A 217 -11.06 14.30 11.01
N ASP A 218 -11.99 14.52 11.96
CA ASP A 218 -11.95 15.63 12.93
C ASP A 218 -12.20 15.18 14.39
N ASP A 219 -12.22 13.87 14.67
CA ASP A 219 -12.43 13.38 16.04
C ASP A 219 -11.15 13.45 16.91
N GLU A 220 -10.11 14.15 16.46
CA GLU A 220 -8.86 14.42 17.20
C GLU A 220 -8.39 15.87 17.05
#